data_AF-A0A348AHL2-F1
#
_entry.id   AF-A0A348AHL2-F1
#
_cell.length_a   1.000
_cell.length_b   1.000
_cell.length_c   1.000
_cell.angle_alpha   90.00
_cell.angle_beta   90.00
_cell.angle_gamma   90.00
#
_symmetry.space_group_name_H-M   'P 1'
#
loop_
_entity.id
_entity.type
_entity.pdbx_description
1 polymer ?
#
loop_
_entity_poly.entity_id
_entity_poly.type
_entity_poly.pdbx_seq_one_letter_code
_entity_poly.pdbx_strand_id
1 'polypeptide(L)' 'MDKRINLEKECMRCQGAGKIDGKTCAACEGKGTVLTEEGKKILEYLRNSIRLSEH' A
#
# COMPACT_ATOMS: atom_id res chain seq x y z
N MET A 1 -7.26 -22.89 -8.48
CA MET A 1 -7.40 -21.51 -8.98
C MET A 1 -6.59 -20.61 -8.07
N ASP A 2 -5.35 -20.32 -8.44
CA ASP A 2 -4.50 -19.36 -7.72
C ASP A 2 -5.09 -17.96 -7.84
N LYS A 3 -5.82 -17.53 -6.81
CA LYS A 3 -6.22 -16.13 -6.68
C LYS A 3 -4.96 -15.32 -6.38
N ARG A 4 -4.32 -14.79 -7.42
CA ARG A 4 -3.29 -13.76 -7.24
C ARG A 4 -3.98 -12.54 -6.62
N ILE A 5 -3.71 -12.31 -5.34
CA ILE A 5 -4.21 -11.14 -4.63
C ILE A 5 -3.25 -9.99 -4.93
N ASN A 6 -3.74 -8.96 -5.62
CA ASN A 6 -2.98 -7.73 -5.82
C ASN A 6 -3.18 -6.83 -4.58
N LEU A 7 -2.15 -6.73 -3.74
CA LEU A 7 -2.18 -5.95 -2.50
C LEU A 7 -1.92 -4.46 -2.72
N GLU A 8 -1.30 -4.15 -3.84
CA GLU A 8 -0.91 -2.81 -4.23
C GLU A 8 -1.37 -2.54 -5.67
N LYS A 9 -1.64 -1.26 -5.94
CA LYS A 9 -1.88 -0.75 -7.28
C LYS A 9 -1.02 0.46 -7.52
N GLU A 10 -0.76 0.74 -8.80
CA GLU A 10 -0.02 1.93 -9.19
C GLU A 10 -0.72 3.21 -8.67
N CYS A 11 0.08 4.14 -8.17
CA CYS A 11 -0.43 5.43 -7.74
C CYS A 11 -0.84 6.27 -8.96
N MET A 12 -2.14 6.44 -9.17
CA MET A 12 -2.68 7.21 -10.30
C MET A 12 -2.22 8.68 -10.35
N ARG A 13 -1.79 9.24 -9.22
CA ARG A 13 -1.32 10.64 -9.11
C ARG A 13 0.07 10.84 -9.70
N CYS A 14 0.98 9.89 -9.53
CA CYS A 14 2.35 9.97 -10.06
C CYS A 14 2.64 8.90 -11.13
N GLN A 15 1.66 8.08 -11.49
CA GLN A 15 1.77 7.00 -12.48
C GLN A 15 2.98 6.09 -12.20
N GLY A 16 3.12 5.65 -10.94
CA GLY A 16 4.23 4.79 -10.54
C GLY A 16 5.56 5.50 -10.26
N ALA A 17 5.71 6.78 -10.62
CA ALA A 17 7.00 7.48 -10.52
C ALA A 17 7.44 7.80 -9.08
N GLY A 18 6.53 7.79 -8.10
CA GLY A 18 6.79 8.20 -6.72
C GLY A 18 7.02 9.71 -6.53
N LYS A 19 7.13 10.48 -7.60
CA LYS A 19 7.36 11.93 -7.59
C LYS A 19 6.53 12.65 -8.65
N ILE A 20 6.21 13.91 -8.39
CA ILE A 20 5.56 14.84 -9.33
C ILE A 20 6.41 16.12 -9.33
N ASP A 21 6.91 16.52 -10.49
CA ASP A 21 7.78 17.70 -10.67
C ASP A 21 8.98 17.73 -9.71
N GLY A 22 9.63 16.57 -9.54
CA GLY A 22 10.80 16.42 -8.67
C GLY A 22 10.48 16.40 -7.17
N LYS A 23 9.23 16.64 -6.77
CA LYS A 23 8.78 16.55 -5.38
C LYS A 23 8.16 15.19 -5.08
N THR A 24 8.34 14.70 -3.85
CA THR A 24 7.73 13.45 -3.38
C THR A 24 6.21 13.50 -3.57
N CYS A 25 5.64 12.47 -4.21
CA CYS A 25 4.21 12.39 -4.41
C CYS A 25 3.51 12.18 -3.06
N ALA A 26 2.71 13.15 -2.61
CA ALA A 26 2.00 13.07 -1.34
C ALA A 26 0.96 11.94 -1.28
N ALA A 27 0.44 11.51 -2.44
CA ALA A 27 -0.61 10.48 -2.49
C ALA A 27 -0.11 9.05 -2.25
N CYS A 28 1.15 8.77 -2.57
CA CYS A 28 1.81 7.48 -2.29
C CYS A 28 3.02 7.62 -1.38
N GLU A 29 3.24 8.82 -0.85
CA GLU A 29 4.37 9.15 0.03
C GLU A 29 5.73 8.72 -0.54
N GLY A 30 5.91 8.86 -1.86
CA GLY A 30 7.14 8.48 -2.55
C GLY A 30 7.20 7.04 -3.07
N LYS A 31 6.27 6.16 -2.69
CA LYS A 31 6.34 4.72 -3.01
C LYS A 31 6.05 4.40 -4.48
N GLY A 32 5.28 5.23 -5.17
CA GLY A 32 4.79 4.94 -6.54
C GLY A 32 3.58 4.00 -6.57
N THR A 33 3.28 3.30 -5.48
CA THR A 33 2.11 2.42 -5.32
C THR A 33 1.26 2.84 -4.13
N VAL A 34 0.01 2.38 -4.11
CA VAL A 34 -0.90 2.50 -2.97
C VAL A 34 -1.55 1.15 -2.70
N LEU A 35 -1.86 0.86 -1.44
CA LEU A 35 -2.56 -0.37 -1.08
C LEU A 35 -3.95 -0.42 -1.69
N THR A 36 -4.33 -1.60 -2.19
CA THR A 36 -5.72 -1.95 -2.51
C THR A 36 -6.53 -2.10 -1.22
N GLU A 37 -7.85 -2.18 -1.33
CA GLU A 37 -8.71 -2.38 -0.15
C GLU A 37 -8.41 -3.73 0.54
N GLU A 38 -8.07 -4.75 -0.25
CA GLU A 38 -7.60 -6.05 0.20
C GLU A 38 -6.24 -5.94 0.91
N GLY A 39 -5.30 -5.19 0.33
CA GLY A 39 -4.01 -4.90 0.94
C GLY A 39 -4.14 -4.20 2.28
N LYS A 40 -5.06 -3.23 2.40
CA LYS A 40 -5.37 -2.53 3.66
C LYS A 40 -5.91 -3.48 4.72
N LYS A 41 -6.87 -4.36 4.37
CA LYS A 41 -7.44 -5.34 5.30
C LYS A 41 -6.40 -6.31 5.84
N ILE A 42 -5.52 -6.81 4.97
CA ILE A 42 -4.44 -7.71 5.39
C ILE A 42 -3.44 -6.99 6.30
N LEU A 43 -3.06 -5.76 5.94
CA LEU A 43 -2.16 -4.97 6.78
C LEU A 43 -2.79 -4.67 8.15
N GLU A 44 -4.08 -4.36 8.20
CA GLU A 44 -4.81 -4.16 9.45
C GLU A 44 -4.84 -5.43 10.31
N TYR A 45 -5.15 -6.59 9.70
CA TYR A 45 -5.12 -7.87 10.39
C TYR A 45 -3.74 -8.16 10.99
N LEU A 46 -2.67 -8.05 10.17
CA LEU A 46 -1.31 -8.30 10.63
C LEU A 46 -0.90 -7.37 11.76
N ARG A 47 -1.21 -6.07 11.65
CA ARG A 47 -0.93 -5.08 12.69
C ARG A 47 -1.63 -5.43 14.00
N ASN A 48 -2.90 -5.85 13.92
CA ASN A 48 -3.67 -6.24 15.10
C ASN A 48 -3.15 -7.54 15.72
N SER A 49 -2.75 -8.52 14.91
CA SER A 49 -2.18 -9.78 15.39
C SER A 49 -0.87 -9.57 16.14
N ILE A 50 0.03 -8.72 15.63
CA ILE A 50 1.28 -8.37 16.32
C ILE A 50 0.98 -7.71 17.68
N ARG A 51 0.03 -6.76 17.70
CA ARG A 51 -0.36 -6.08 18.94
C ARG A 51 -0.93 -7.03 19.99
N LEU A 52 -1.64 -8.07 19.58
CA LEU A 52 -2.22 -9.07 20.51
C LEU A 52 -1.20 -10.08 21.01
N SER A 53 -0.06 -10.26 20.33
CA SER A 53 1.02 -11.16 20.76
C SER A 53 1.99 -10.54 21.78
N GLU A 54 1.91 -9.24 22.03
CA GLU A 54 2.72 -8.53 23.03
C GLU A 54 2.06 -8.44 24.42
N HIS A 55 0.91 -9.10 24.61
CA HIS A 55 0.20 -9.20 25.89
C HIS A 55 0.03 -10.66 26.35
#